data_AF-A0A941Y9J6-F1
#
_entry.id   AF-A0A941Y9J6-F1
#
_cell.length_a   1.000
_cell.length_b   1.000
_cell.length_c   1.000
_cell.angle_alpha   90.00
_cell.angle_beta   90.00
_cell.angle_gamma   90.00
#
_symmetry.space_group_name_H-M   'P 1'
#
loop_
_entity.id
_entity.type
_entity.pdbx_description
1 polymer ?
#
loop_
_entity_poly.entity_id
_entity_poly.type
_entity_poly.pdbx_seq_one_letter_code
_entity_poly.pdbx_strand_id
1 'polypeptide(L)'
;MLLVVGAAVSAHAQVIDTYPFWDGSITAGWTAIGQSFDAPGSTLTDYQFAIEGNANGGTLNVSVFNWIAGTGPTGASLYSTSVAWPTSTGDVVLSGLNIPMTVGGHYGVVVDLSGSTSQSVHYMGNTTGNPSGNGYWSGDDGATWNDFPGLSTEFKATFSSVPEPASMAVLGVGALALLRRRRQTN
;
A
#
# COMPACT_ATOMS: atom_id res chain seq x y z
N MET A 1 -11.05 -12.45 -41.23
CA MET A 1 -10.33 -11.16 -41.09
C MET A 1 -10.28 -10.87 -39.59
N LEU A 2 -9.14 -11.10 -38.94
CA LEU A 2 -9.00 -10.91 -37.49
C LEU A 2 -8.15 -9.67 -37.25
N LEU A 3 -8.79 -8.60 -36.76
CA LEU A 3 -8.14 -7.36 -36.38
C LEU A 3 -7.68 -7.52 -34.93
N VAL A 4 -6.37 -7.57 -34.67
CA VAL A 4 -5.83 -7.50 -33.32
C VAL A 4 -5.33 -6.07 -33.12
N VAL A 5 -6.06 -5.30 -32.32
CA VAL A 5 -5.68 -3.96 -31.87
C VAL A 5 -4.87 -4.14 -30.59
N GLY A 6 -3.55 -3.95 -30.66
CA GLY A 6 -2.69 -3.89 -29.48
C GLY A 6 -2.56 -2.45 -29.01
N ALA A 7 -3.22 -2.10 -27.91
CA ALA A 7 -3.02 -0.82 -27.23
C ALA A 7 -1.75 -0.90 -26.38
N ALA A 8 -0.82 0.04 -26.58
CA ALA A 8 0.25 0.29 -25.61
C ALA A 8 -0.35 1.05 -24.43
N VAL A 9 -0.18 0.54 -23.21
CA VAL A 9 -0.71 1.16 -21.99
C VAL A 9 0.48 1.74 -21.24
N SER A 10 0.64 3.07 -21.26
CA SER A 10 1.73 3.74 -20.56
C SER A 10 1.78 3.36 -19.08
N ALA A 11 2.98 3.02 -18.60
CA ALA A 11 3.27 2.74 -17.21
C ALA A 11 3.00 3.99 -16.34
N HIS A 12 1.87 3.97 -15.60
CA HIS A 12 1.49 5.02 -14.65
C HIS A 12 1.70 4.54 -13.22
N ALA A 13 2.06 5.46 -12.31
CA ALA A 13 2.15 5.18 -10.88
C ALA A 13 0.82 4.62 -10.37
N GLN A 14 0.88 3.56 -9.57
CA GLN A 14 -0.31 2.93 -8.99
C GLN A 14 -0.51 3.50 -7.59
N VAL A 15 -1.76 3.77 -7.22
CA VAL A 15 -2.08 4.42 -5.94
C VAL A 15 -3.25 3.70 -5.29
N ILE A 16 -3.12 3.46 -3.99
CA ILE A 16 -4.23 3.12 -3.10
C ILE A 16 -4.50 4.40 -2.29
N ASP A 17 -5.73 4.89 -2.28
CA ASP A 17 -6.10 6.16 -1.63
C ASP A 17 -7.45 6.01 -0.93
N THR A 18 -7.45 6.07 0.40
CA THR A 18 -8.67 5.91 1.20
C THR A 18 -9.22 7.22 1.77
N TYR A 19 -8.48 8.33 1.66
CA TYR A 19 -8.89 9.64 2.19
C TYR A 19 -10.29 10.11 1.75
N PRO A 20 -10.73 9.91 0.49
CA PRO A 20 -12.06 10.35 0.06
C PRO A 20 -13.23 9.65 0.78
N PHE A 21 -12.96 8.59 1.56
CA PHE A 21 -13.95 7.72 2.17
C PHE A 21 -13.98 7.80 3.70
N TRP A 22 -13.20 8.69 4.32
CA TRP A 22 -13.16 8.79 5.77
C TRP A 22 -14.50 9.24 6.35
N ASP A 23 -14.90 8.59 7.45
CA ASP A 23 -16.21 8.76 8.09
C ASP A 23 -16.14 9.41 9.48
N GLY A 24 -14.94 9.85 9.91
CA GLY A 24 -14.71 10.49 11.21
C GLY A 24 -14.24 9.55 12.32
N SER A 25 -14.01 8.27 12.03
CA SER A 25 -13.63 7.29 13.05
C SER A 25 -12.13 7.34 13.38
N ILE A 26 -11.82 7.14 14.66
CA ILE A 26 -10.45 7.21 15.22
C ILE A 26 -10.25 6.04 16.19
N THR A 27 -9.13 5.31 16.07
CA THR A 27 -8.82 4.19 16.97
C THR A 27 -8.48 4.67 18.37
N ALA A 28 -8.86 3.92 19.40
CA ALA A 28 -8.48 4.15 20.80
C ALA A 28 -8.38 2.82 21.56
N GLY A 29 -7.54 2.76 22.61
CA GLY A 29 -7.38 1.57 23.45
C GLY A 29 -6.44 0.48 22.90
N TRP A 30 -5.78 0.74 21.77
CA TRP A 30 -4.85 -0.18 21.12
C TRP A 30 -3.43 0.37 21.19
N THR A 31 -2.42 -0.49 21.13
CA THR A 31 -1.01 -0.09 21.18
C THR A 31 -0.28 -0.27 19.86
N ALA A 32 -0.85 -1.03 18.90
CA ALA A 32 -0.39 -1.04 17.52
C ALA A 32 -1.56 -1.17 16.54
N ILE A 33 -1.43 -0.51 15.40
CA ILE A 33 -2.42 -0.47 14.33
C ILE A 33 -1.78 -0.99 13.04
N GLY A 34 -2.47 -1.87 12.33
CA GLY A 34 -2.03 -2.47 11.08
C GLY A 34 -3.01 -2.17 9.97
N GLN A 35 -2.50 -1.93 8.77
CA GLN A 35 -3.28 -1.85 7.56
C GLN A 35 -2.68 -2.75 6.50
N SER A 36 -3.43 -3.75 6.03
CA SER A 36 -2.99 -4.60 4.93
C SER A 36 -3.45 -4.09 3.57
N PHE A 37 -2.79 -4.52 2.49
CA PHE A 37 -3.17 -4.26 1.10
C PHE A 37 -2.46 -5.23 0.16
N ASP A 38 -3.01 -5.41 -1.04
CA ASP A 38 -2.29 -6.05 -2.13
C ASP A 38 -1.52 -5.00 -2.92
N ALA A 39 -0.23 -5.23 -3.18
CA ALA A 39 0.60 -4.28 -3.90
C ALA A 39 0.20 -4.21 -5.39
N PRO A 40 -0.28 -3.07 -5.91
CA PRO A 40 -0.60 -2.92 -7.33
C PRO A 40 0.63 -2.64 -8.19
N GLY A 41 1.77 -2.28 -7.57
CA GLY A 41 3.02 -1.95 -8.24
C GLY A 41 4.23 -2.69 -7.63
N SER A 42 5.39 -2.54 -8.25
CA SER A 42 6.60 -3.30 -7.92
C SER A 42 7.46 -2.69 -6.80
N THR A 43 7.17 -1.46 -6.39
CA THR A 43 7.92 -0.80 -5.32
C THR A 43 7.03 0.22 -4.63
N LEU A 44 6.88 0.13 -3.31
CA LEU A 44 6.25 1.16 -2.50
C LEU A 44 7.22 2.32 -2.35
N THR A 45 6.83 3.50 -2.83
CA THR A 45 7.67 4.71 -2.81
C THR A 45 7.30 5.65 -1.68
N ASP A 46 6.00 5.78 -1.43
CA ASP A 46 5.46 6.70 -0.45
C ASP A 46 4.27 6.07 0.28
N TYR A 47 4.18 6.31 1.57
CA TYR A 47 3.05 5.92 2.41
C TYR A 47 2.69 7.08 3.32
N GLN A 48 1.42 7.45 3.35
CA GLN A 48 0.90 8.45 4.27
C GLN A 48 -0.32 7.90 4.99
N PHE A 49 -0.54 8.33 6.22
CA PHE A 49 -1.72 7.99 6.99
C PHE A 49 -2.12 9.14 7.92
N ALA A 50 -3.41 9.25 8.19
CA ALA A 50 -3.95 10.25 9.10
C ALA A 50 -3.95 9.74 10.55
N ILE A 51 -3.61 10.63 11.46
CA ILE A 51 -3.47 10.34 12.89
C ILE A 51 -3.94 11.51 13.75
N GLU A 52 -4.54 11.18 14.89
CA GLU A 52 -4.91 12.12 15.92
C GLU A 52 -3.67 12.65 16.66
N GLY A 53 -3.72 13.94 17.02
CA GLY A 53 -2.62 14.59 17.72
C GLY A 53 -2.40 14.01 19.12
N ASN A 54 -1.15 13.75 19.48
CA ASN A 54 -0.78 13.44 20.86
C ASN A 54 -0.31 14.72 21.56
N ALA A 55 -1.08 15.24 22.51
CA ALA A 55 -0.78 16.51 23.19
C ALA A 55 0.61 16.58 23.83
N ASN A 56 1.17 15.43 24.23
CA ASN A 56 2.51 15.34 24.82
C ASN A 56 3.62 15.07 23.78
N GLY A 57 3.25 14.93 22.51
CA GLY A 57 4.10 14.36 21.47
C GLY A 57 4.44 12.90 21.74
N GLY A 58 5.33 12.36 20.94
CA GLY A 58 5.82 11.00 21.10
C GLY A 58 6.55 10.51 19.87
N THR A 59 6.80 9.21 19.83
CA THR A 59 7.40 8.53 18.69
C THR A 59 6.48 7.41 18.25
N LEU A 60 6.33 7.25 16.94
CA LEU A 60 5.67 6.14 16.30
C LEU A 60 6.74 5.29 15.63
N ASN A 61 6.67 3.98 15.78
CA ASN A 61 7.50 3.07 14.99
C ASN A 61 6.65 2.55 13.83
N VAL A 62 7.02 2.91 12.62
CA VAL A 62 6.30 2.49 11.41
C VAL A 62 7.12 1.42 10.70
N SER A 63 6.49 0.28 10.43
CA SER A 63 7.13 -0.86 9.82
C SER A 63 6.29 -1.47 8.70
N VAL A 64 6.94 -2.02 7.68
CA VAL A 64 6.29 -2.70 6.55
C VAL A 64 6.67 -4.17 6.55
N PHE A 65 5.68 -5.06 6.43
CA PHE A 65 5.87 -6.50 6.46
C PHE A 65 5.20 -7.18 5.27
N ASN A 66 5.65 -8.40 4.96
CA ASN A 66 4.75 -9.37 4.33
C ASN A 66 3.60 -9.67 5.28
N TRP A 67 2.41 -9.93 4.76
CA TRP A 67 1.21 -10.07 5.57
C TRP A 67 0.46 -11.36 5.29
N ILE A 68 -0.07 -11.98 6.34
CA ILE A 68 -1.00 -13.12 6.24
C ILE A 68 -2.38 -12.63 6.66
N ALA A 69 -3.34 -12.69 5.74
CA ALA A 69 -4.72 -12.29 6.00
C ALA A 69 -5.31 -13.07 7.19
N GLY A 70 -6.00 -12.36 8.08
CA GLY A 70 -6.57 -12.92 9.30
C GLY A 70 -5.55 -13.31 10.38
N THR A 71 -4.26 -13.03 10.20
CA THR A 71 -3.21 -13.36 11.18
C THR A 71 -2.33 -12.16 11.54
N GLY A 72 -1.80 -11.43 10.57
CA GLY A 72 -0.92 -10.29 10.84
C GLY A 72 0.42 -10.33 10.08
N PRO A 73 1.44 -9.57 10.54
CA PRO A 73 2.75 -9.49 9.90
C PRO A 73 3.49 -10.83 10.00
N THR A 74 4.24 -11.16 8.95
CA THR A 74 5.05 -12.39 8.90
C THR A 74 6.49 -12.13 8.47
N GLY A 75 7.42 -12.86 9.08
CA GLY A 75 8.86 -12.73 8.83
C GLY A 75 9.47 -11.45 9.40
N ALA A 76 10.63 -11.09 8.87
CA ALA A 76 11.31 -9.85 9.23
C ALA A 76 10.64 -8.64 8.55
N SER A 77 10.74 -7.48 9.19
CA SER A 77 10.31 -6.22 8.60
C SER A 77 11.10 -5.93 7.31
N LEU A 78 10.39 -5.55 6.25
CA LEU A 78 10.95 -5.10 4.99
C LEU A 78 11.49 -3.67 5.10
N TYR A 79 10.94 -2.90 6.04
CA TYR A 79 11.32 -1.52 6.32
C TYR A 79 10.84 -1.14 7.70
N SER A 80 11.67 -0.42 8.46
CA SER A 80 11.28 0.12 9.76
C SER A 80 11.88 1.50 9.94
N THR A 81 11.09 2.42 10.50
CA THR A 81 11.53 3.77 10.84
C THR A 81 10.80 4.28 12.06
N SER A 82 11.39 5.25 12.74
CA SER A 82 10.74 5.98 13.83
C SER A 82 10.43 7.40 13.36
N VAL A 83 9.19 7.83 13.56
CA VAL A 83 8.72 9.18 13.22
C VAL A 83 8.10 9.84 14.44
N ALA A 84 8.10 11.17 14.44
CA ALA A 84 7.45 11.92 15.52
C ALA A 84 5.93 11.71 15.46
N TRP A 85 5.31 11.47 16.62
CA TRP A 85 3.87 11.58 16.77
C TRP A 85 3.50 13.07 16.81
N PRO A 86 2.74 13.59 15.83
CA PRO A 86 2.41 15.00 15.79
C PRO A 86 1.56 15.41 16.99
N THR A 87 1.72 16.67 17.44
CA THR A 87 0.97 17.21 18.59
C THR A 87 -0.44 17.68 18.23
N SER A 88 -0.71 17.81 16.93
CA SER A 88 -2.02 18.13 16.36
C SER A 88 -2.41 17.06 15.36
N THR A 89 -3.72 16.85 15.18
CA THR A 89 -4.26 15.96 14.13
C THR A 89 -3.71 16.33 12.77
N GLY A 90 -3.36 15.33 11.97
CA GLY A 90 -2.83 15.52 10.62
C GLY A 90 -2.25 14.25 10.03
N ASP A 91 -1.45 14.42 9.00
CA ASP A 91 -0.84 13.32 8.27
C ASP A 91 0.60 13.06 8.70
N VAL A 92 0.94 11.78 8.80
CA VAL A 92 2.32 11.32 8.82
C VAL A 92 2.66 10.84 7.41
N VAL A 93 3.69 11.45 6.81
CA VAL A 93 4.13 11.15 5.44
C VAL A 93 5.51 10.50 5.47
N LEU A 94 5.59 9.28 4.91
CA LEU A 94 6.82 8.54 4.70
C LEU A 94 7.14 8.53 3.20
N SER A 95 8.22 9.22 2.81
CA SER A 95 8.64 9.34 1.42
C SER A 95 9.97 8.67 1.14
N GLY A 96 10.16 8.23 -0.10
CA GLY A 96 11.42 7.63 -0.56
C GLY A 96 11.69 6.24 0.03
N LEU A 97 10.64 5.49 0.36
CA LEU A 97 10.71 4.17 1.00
C LEU A 97 11.49 3.15 0.15
N ASN A 98 11.29 3.16 -1.17
CA ASN A 98 11.95 2.28 -2.14
C ASN A 98 11.86 0.78 -1.75
N ILE A 99 10.73 0.33 -1.22
CA ILE A 99 10.55 -1.04 -0.73
C ILE A 99 10.13 -1.93 -1.90
N PRO A 100 10.94 -2.89 -2.34
CA PRO A 100 10.57 -3.79 -3.42
C PRO A 100 9.37 -4.66 -3.02
N MET A 101 8.41 -4.80 -3.93
CA MET A 101 7.20 -5.58 -3.72
C MET A 101 6.90 -6.45 -4.95
N THR A 102 6.27 -7.58 -4.69
CA THR A 102 5.69 -8.42 -5.74
C THR A 102 4.28 -7.92 -6.02
N VAL A 103 3.97 -7.66 -7.29
CA VAL A 103 2.62 -7.25 -7.70
C VAL A 103 1.62 -8.33 -7.33
N GLY A 104 0.52 -7.95 -6.68
CA GLY A 104 -0.48 -8.87 -6.12
C GLY A 104 -0.02 -9.58 -4.85
N GLY A 105 1.18 -9.30 -4.34
CA GLY A 105 1.61 -9.76 -3.03
C GLY A 105 0.88 -9.02 -1.91
N HIS A 106 0.63 -9.72 -0.80
CA HIS A 106 -0.08 -9.17 0.36
C HIS A 106 0.90 -8.62 1.39
N TYR A 107 0.77 -7.34 1.69
CA TYR A 107 1.65 -6.59 2.59
C TYR A 107 0.83 -5.86 3.65
N GLY A 108 1.51 -5.39 4.69
CA GLY A 108 0.87 -4.51 5.65
C GLY A 108 1.84 -3.52 6.28
N VAL A 109 1.31 -2.36 6.64
CA VAL A 109 2.01 -1.32 7.38
C VAL A 109 1.52 -1.36 8.82
N VAL A 110 2.46 -1.47 9.75
CA VAL A 110 2.24 -1.44 11.19
C VAL A 110 2.69 -0.09 11.72
N VAL A 111 1.83 0.56 12.49
CA VAL A 111 2.11 1.74 13.29
C VAL A 111 2.06 1.30 14.75
N ASP A 112 3.23 1.14 15.36
CA ASP A 112 3.40 0.90 16.80
C ASP A 112 3.39 2.25 17.54
N LEU A 113 2.47 2.35 18.49
CA LEU A 113 2.15 3.55 19.27
C LEU A 113 3.03 3.69 20.51
N SER A 114 4.10 2.88 20.63
CA SER A 114 5.06 2.88 21.75
C SER A 114 4.36 2.73 23.11
N GLY A 115 3.37 1.84 23.18
CA GLY A 115 2.57 1.56 24.39
C GLY A 115 1.49 2.60 24.71
N SER A 116 1.31 3.64 23.90
CA SER A 116 0.20 4.58 24.06
C SER A 116 -1.13 3.93 23.64
N THR A 117 -2.18 4.14 24.45
CA THR A 117 -3.55 3.68 24.17
C THR A 117 -4.53 4.82 23.90
N SER A 118 -4.01 6.04 23.71
CA SER A 118 -4.81 7.23 23.40
C SER A 118 -5.43 7.13 22.00
N GLN A 119 -6.30 8.09 21.65
CA GLN A 119 -6.77 8.23 20.28
C GLN A 119 -5.58 8.37 19.32
N SER A 120 -5.63 7.67 18.19
CA SER A 120 -4.49 7.54 17.28
C SER A 120 -4.91 7.50 15.82
N VAL A 121 -4.76 6.36 15.15
CA VAL A 121 -4.90 6.26 13.69
C VAL A 121 -6.37 6.40 13.27
N HIS A 122 -6.61 7.19 12.22
CA HIS A 122 -7.93 7.32 11.63
C HIS A 122 -8.31 6.07 10.86
N TYR A 123 -9.60 5.73 10.86
CA TYR A 123 -10.14 4.59 10.10
C TYR A 123 -11.53 4.89 9.55
N MET A 124 -12.01 4.03 8.65
CA MET A 124 -13.38 4.05 8.16
C MET A 124 -13.93 2.65 7.92
N GLY A 125 -15.26 2.54 7.88
CA GLY A 125 -16.00 1.33 7.51
C GLY A 125 -16.19 1.14 6.00
N ASN A 126 -15.42 1.85 5.18
CA ASN A 126 -15.50 1.80 3.72
C ASN A 126 -14.18 1.34 3.11
N THR A 127 -14.21 0.21 2.40
CA THR A 127 -13.04 -0.39 1.76
C THR A 127 -12.91 -0.06 0.26
N THR A 128 -13.73 0.82 -0.30
CA THR A 128 -13.71 1.15 -1.74
C THR A 128 -12.32 1.56 -2.23
N GLY A 129 -11.59 2.34 -1.42
CA GLY A 129 -10.22 2.76 -1.72
C GLY A 129 -9.15 1.68 -1.53
N ASN A 130 -9.46 0.58 -0.83
CA ASN A 130 -8.57 -0.54 -0.56
C ASN A 130 -9.35 -1.87 -0.42
N PRO A 131 -9.91 -2.41 -1.51
CA PRO A 131 -10.89 -3.49 -1.44
C PRO A 131 -10.31 -4.86 -1.01
N SER A 132 -8.99 -5.02 -1.07
CA SER A 132 -8.32 -6.27 -0.68
C SER A 132 -7.57 -6.18 0.65
N GLY A 133 -7.64 -5.03 1.33
CA GLY A 133 -7.01 -4.84 2.62
C GLY A 133 -8.00 -4.78 3.78
N ASN A 134 -7.49 -5.06 4.98
CA ASN A 134 -8.22 -4.91 6.23
C ASN A 134 -7.41 -4.10 7.25
N GLY A 135 -8.13 -3.48 8.19
CA GLY A 135 -7.56 -2.93 9.42
C GLY A 135 -7.32 -4.04 10.45
N TYR A 136 -6.21 -3.92 11.17
CA TYR A 136 -5.83 -4.84 12.25
C TYR A 136 -5.44 -4.03 13.49
N TRP A 137 -5.83 -4.50 14.67
CA TRP A 137 -5.47 -3.83 15.93
C TRP A 137 -4.90 -4.79 16.95
N SER A 138 -3.87 -4.32 17.65
CA SER A 138 -3.16 -5.06 18.68
C SER A 138 -3.16 -4.26 19.99
N GLY A 139 -3.41 -4.95 21.10
CA GLY A 139 -3.33 -4.42 22.45
C GLY A 139 -2.07 -4.85 23.21
N ASP A 140 -1.15 -5.53 22.53
CA ASP A 140 0.06 -6.15 23.08
C ASP A 140 1.28 -5.87 22.19
N ASP A 141 1.36 -4.65 21.68
CA ASP A 141 2.50 -4.09 20.94
C ASP A 141 2.85 -4.90 19.67
N GLY A 142 1.82 -5.41 19.01
CA GLY A 142 1.92 -6.15 17.76
C GLY A 142 2.23 -7.65 17.92
N ALA A 143 2.19 -8.19 19.14
CA ALA A 143 2.40 -9.63 19.36
C ALA A 143 1.19 -10.47 18.90
N THR A 144 -0.03 -9.99 19.11
CA THR A 144 -1.27 -10.58 18.58
C THR A 144 -2.11 -9.53 17.86
N TRP A 145 -2.78 -9.94 16.78
CA TRP A 145 -3.55 -9.05 15.92
C TRP A 145 -4.99 -9.50 15.82
N ASN A 146 -5.91 -8.57 16.07
CA ASN A 146 -7.32 -8.74 15.78
C ASN A 146 -7.59 -8.19 14.38
N ASP A 147 -8.11 -9.03 13.49
CA ASP A 147 -8.55 -8.64 12.15
C ASP A 147 -9.94 -8.00 12.23
N PHE A 148 -10.13 -6.88 11.54
CA PHE A 148 -11.42 -6.22 11.39
C PHE A 148 -11.78 -6.10 9.90
N PRO A 149 -12.35 -7.18 9.32
CA PRO A 149 -12.76 -7.18 7.92
C PRO A 149 -13.76 -6.06 7.63
N GLY A 150 -13.56 -5.36 6.52
CA GLY A 150 -14.41 -4.23 6.13
C GLY A 150 -14.05 -2.90 6.77
N LEU A 151 -13.03 -2.87 7.64
CA LEU A 151 -12.42 -1.63 8.10
C LEU A 151 -11.11 -1.37 7.34
N SER A 152 -10.78 -0.10 7.15
CA SER A 152 -9.48 0.32 6.65
C SER A 152 -9.05 1.61 7.34
N THR A 153 -7.75 1.80 7.53
CA THR A 153 -7.20 3.07 8.01
C THR A 153 -7.35 4.14 6.93
N GLU A 154 -7.35 5.40 7.34
CA GLU A 154 -7.24 6.52 6.40
C GLU A 154 -5.76 6.66 5.97
N PHE A 155 -5.44 6.22 4.76
CA PHE A 155 -4.08 6.16 4.24
C PHE A 155 -4.03 6.34 2.73
N LYS A 156 -2.83 6.59 2.24
CA LYS A 156 -2.50 6.55 0.83
C LYS A 156 -1.13 5.93 0.62
N ALA A 157 -1.07 4.96 -0.29
CA ALA A 157 0.14 4.26 -0.67
C ALA A 157 0.41 4.48 -2.17
N THR A 158 1.62 4.93 -2.50
CA THR A 158 2.04 5.19 -3.88
C THR A 158 3.10 4.19 -4.29
N PHE A 159 2.92 3.61 -5.48
CA PHE A 159 3.80 2.59 -6.01
C PHE A 159 4.36 3.00 -7.37
N SER A 160 5.62 2.66 -7.59
CA SER A 160 6.21 2.74 -8.93
C SER A 160 5.53 1.74 -9.88
N SER A 161 5.45 2.12 -11.14
CA SER A 161 4.93 1.27 -12.19
C SER A 161 5.87 0.10 -12.50
N VAL A 162 5.30 -1.05 -12.84
CA VAL A 162 6.05 -2.19 -13.34
C VAL A 162 6.58 -1.85 -14.75
N PRO A 163 7.89 -1.94 -15.02
CA PRO A 163 8.40 -1.80 -16.39
C PRO A 163 7.75 -2.86 -17.29
N GLU A 164 7.15 -2.44 -18.40
CA GLU A 164 6.55 -3.36 -19.36
C GLU A 164 7.59 -4.42 -19.79
N PRO A 165 7.25 -5.72 -19.80
CA PRO A 165 8.17 -6.73 -20.29
C PRO A 165 8.59 -6.41 -21.73
N ALA A 166 9.90 -6.44 -22.00
CA ALA A 166 10.50 -6.22 -23.33
C ALA A 166 9.85 -7.04 -24.47
N SER A 167 9.05 -8.04 -24.13
CA SER A 167 8.10 -8.76 -24.98
C SER A 167 7.27 -7.86 -25.91
N MET A 168 6.85 -6.67 -25.47
CA MET A 168 6.11 -5.73 -26.32
C MET A 168 6.98 -5.15 -27.44
N ALA A 169 8.26 -4.87 -27.17
CA ALA A 169 9.22 -4.46 -28.20
C ALA A 169 9.50 -5.60 -29.19
N VAL A 170 9.61 -6.85 -28.70
CA VAL A 170 9.79 -8.03 -29.56
C VAL A 170 8.56 -8.29 -30.43
N LEU A 171 7.35 -8.10 -29.91
CA LEU A 171 6.10 -8.14 -30.68
C LEU A 171 6.07 -7.05 -31.76
N GLY A 172 6.50 -5.84 -31.44
CA GLY A 172 6.64 -4.73 -32.41
C GLY A 172 7.62 -5.05 -33.55
N VAL A 173 8.80 -5.58 -33.23
CA VAL A 173 9.80 -5.99 -34.23
C VAL A 173 9.31 -7.19 -35.05
N GLY A 174 8.66 -8.16 -34.41
CA GLY A 174 8.08 -9.33 -35.07
C GLY A 174 6.99 -8.95 -36.08
N ALA A 175 6.10 -8.03 -35.72
CA ALA A 175 5.06 -7.51 -36.64
C ALA A 175 5.68 -6.76 -37.84
N LEU A 176 6.72 -5.95 -37.61
CA LEU A 176 7.45 -5.26 -38.69
C LEU A 176 8.16 -6.23 -39.63
N ALA A 177 8.76 -7.30 -39.11
CA ALA A 177 9.39 -8.33 -39.92
C ALA A 177 8.38 -9.06 -40.82
N LEU A 178 7.18 -9.36 -40.29
CA LEU A 178 6.08 -9.96 -41.06
C LEU A 178 5.54 -9.02 -42.15
N LEU A 179 5.42 -7.72 -41.85
CA LEU A 179 5.01 -6.71 -42.84
C LEU A 179 6.07 -6.52 -43.95
N ARG A 180 7.36 -6.58 -43.61
CA ARG A 180 8.45 -6.52 -44.59
C ARG A 180 8.47 -7.75 -45.49
N ARG A 181 8.25 -8.94 -44.95
CA ARG A 181 8.19 -10.20 -45.72
C ARG A 181 7.05 -10.21 -46.75
N ARG A 182 5.90 -9.64 -46.41
CA ARG A 182 4.75 -9.49 -47.34
C ARG A 182 5.02 -8.56 -48.52
N ARG A 183 5.96 -7.62 -48.40
CA ARG A 183 6.32 -6.71 -49.51
C ARG A 183 7.34 -7.28 -50.50
N GLN A 184 8.01 -8.38 -50.15
CA GLN A 184 9.01 -9.02 -51.03
C GLN A 184 8.45 -10.15 -51.90
N THR A 185 7.13 -10.39 -51.87
CA THR A 185 6.46 -11.46 -52.64
C THR A 185 5.56 -10.94 -53.78
N ASN A 186 5.63 -9.64 -54.09
CA ASN A 186 5.13 -9.02 -55.32
C ASN A 186 6.31 -8.47 -56.12
#